data_AF-A0A0F8ZP37-F1
#
_entry.id   AF-A0A0F8ZP37-F1
#
_cell.length_a   1.000
_cell.length_b   1.000
_cell.length_c   1.000
_cell.angle_alpha   90.00
_cell.angle_beta   90.00
_cell.angle_gamma   90.00
#
_symmetry.space_group_name_H-M   'P 1'
#
loop_
_entity.id
_entity.type
_entity.pdbx_description
1 polymer ?
#
loop_
_entity_poly.entity_id
_entity_poly.type
_entity_poly.pdbx_seq_one_letter_code
_entity_poly.pdbx_strand_id
1 'polypeptide(L)'
;MDDRIQIMNMDEFKDFMESLGPNAAIKTPQFDRNDGIQPVLPSTDSGWFDRLKTLPPETLKQIGCGIWEEGHYLYPAEWYDFIPAGYEIVDINNEVELFRKGHTDNDRRFGMLPFGFKGEAKS
;
A
#
# COMPACT_ATOMS: atom_id res chain seq x y z
N MET A 1 -0.07 9.78 34.30
CA MET A 1 0.94 10.35 33.37
C MET A 1 0.13 10.98 32.25
N ASP A 2 0.38 12.26 32.02
CA ASP A 2 -0.43 13.13 31.15
C ASP A 2 0.19 13.09 29.75
N ASP A 3 -0.30 12.19 28.89
CA ASP A 3 0.15 12.07 27.49
C ASP A 3 -0.54 13.17 26.66
N ARG A 4 -0.10 14.42 26.84
CA ARG A 4 -0.50 15.52 25.97
C ARG A 4 0.34 15.43 24.69
N ILE A 5 -0.31 15.21 23.56
CA ILE A 5 0.30 15.39 22.25
C ILE A 5 0.72 16.86 22.14
N GLN A 6 2.03 17.13 22.18
CA GLN A 6 2.55 18.45 21.85
C GLN A 6 2.61 18.58 20.32
N ILE A 7 1.83 19.52 19.80
CA ILE A 7 1.92 19.92 18.39
C ILE A 7 3.09 20.90 18.30
N MET A 8 4.20 20.46 17.70
CA MET A 8 5.32 21.33 17.37
C MET A 8 4.94 22.22 16.19
N ASN A 9 5.40 23.47 16.22
CA ASN A 9 5.31 24.34 15.05
C ASN A 9 6.41 24.00 14.03
N MET A 10 6.31 24.56 12.82
CA MET A 10 7.22 24.25 11.72
C MET A 10 8.66 24.69 11.94
N ASP A 11 8.91 25.68 12.81
CA ASP A 11 10.27 26.15 13.11
C ASP A 11 10.92 25.26 14.17
N GLU A 12 10.17 24.88 15.21
CA GLU A 12 10.60 23.88 16.20
C GLU A 12 10.91 22.52 15.55
N PHE A 13 10.11 22.13 14.55
CA PHE A 13 10.34 20.90 13.79
C PHE A 13 11.64 20.96 12.96
N LYS A 14 11.97 22.10 12.36
CA LYS A 14 13.22 22.27 11.61
C LYS A 14 14.43 22.22 12.52
N ASP A 15 14.41 22.94 13.63
CA ASP A 15 15.49 22.93 14.62
C ASP A 15 15.71 21.51 15.17
N PHE A 16 14.63 20.78 15.40
CA PHE A 16 14.69 19.36 15.77
C PHE A 16 15.35 18.51 14.67
N MET A 17 14.91 18.63 13.41
CA MET A 17 15.47 17.89 12.29
C MET A 17 16.96 18.19 12.04
N GLU A 18 17.37 19.45 12.20
CA GLU A 18 18.78 19.86 12.12
C GLU A 18 19.61 19.26 13.26
N SER A 19 19.03 19.13 14.46
CA SER A 19 19.71 18.53 15.62
C SER A 19 19.98 17.02 15.47
N LEU A 20 19.21 16.31 14.64
CA LEU A 20 19.35 14.86 14.43
C LEU A 20 20.53 14.50 13.49
N GLY A 21 21.11 15.49 12.82
CA GLY A 21 22.25 15.33 11.92
C GLY A 21 21.89 14.75 10.54
N PRO A 22 22.83 14.78 9.57
CA PRO A 22 22.55 14.52 8.15
C PRO A 22 22.17 13.07 7.81
N ASN A 23 22.24 12.14 8.77
CA ASN A 23 21.94 10.72 8.60
C ASN A 23 20.67 10.28 9.34
N ALA A 24 19.87 11.23 9.84
CA ALA A 24 18.62 10.92 10.52
C ALA A 24 17.59 10.34 9.53
N ALA A 25 17.23 9.07 9.73
CA ALA A 25 16.16 8.43 8.97
C ALA A 25 14.89 8.41 9.82
N ILE A 26 13.85 9.12 9.37
CA ILE A 26 12.50 8.98 9.93
C ILE A 26 11.97 7.63 9.44
N LYS A 27 11.95 6.63 10.33
CA LYS A 27 11.28 5.36 10.07
C LYS A 27 9.89 5.41 10.67
N THR A 28 8.87 5.58 9.82
CA THR A 28 7.48 5.44 10.26
C THR A 28 7.24 4.01 10.75
N PRO A 29 6.53 3.82 11.88
CA PRO A 29 6.10 2.50 12.31
C PRO A 29 5.33 1.83 11.17
N GLN A 30 5.78 0.65 10.76
CA GLN A 30 5.06 -0.18 9.80
C GLN A 30 3.93 -0.86 10.57
N PHE A 31 2.68 -0.54 10.24
CA PHE A 31 1.52 -1.14 10.89
C PHE A 31 1.14 -2.43 10.14
N ASP A 32 1.10 -3.55 10.86
CA ASP A 32 0.55 -4.80 10.35
C ASP A 32 -0.99 -4.72 10.27
N ARG A 33 -1.59 -5.57 9.42
CA ARG A 33 -3.05 -5.69 9.37
C ARG A 33 -3.60 -6.29 10.68
N ASN A 34 -4.78 -5.85 11.10
CA ASN A 34 -5.48 -6.36 12.29
C ASN A 34 -6.87 -6.94 11.98
N ASP A 35 -7.21 -7.09 10.70
CA ASP A 35 -8.51 -7.54 10.20
C ASP A 35 -8.72 -9.06 10.33
N GLY A 36 -7.69 -9.80 10.77
CA GLY A 36 -7.71 -11.26 10.89
C GLY A 36 -7.67 -12.00 9.56
N ILE A 37 -7.47 -11.30 8.44
CA ILE A 37 -7.42 -11.89 7.10
C ILE A 37 -5.99 -12.38 6.82
N GLN A 38 -5.89 -13.60 6.30
CA GLN A 38 -4.66 -14.13 5.74
C GLN A 38 -4.81 -14.10 4.21
N PRO A 39 -4.14 -13.18 3.50
CA PRO A 39 -4.26 -13.06 2.06
C PRO A 39 -3.90 -14.37 1.38
N VAL A 40 -4.68 -14.70 0.37
CA VAL A 40 -4.37 -15.83 -0.50
C VAL A 40 -3.13 -15.48 -1.32
N LEU A 41 -2.15 -16.37 -1.42
CA LEU A 41 -1.00 -16.13 -2.28
C LEU A 41 -1.44 -16.13 -3.75
N PRO A 42 -1.08 -15.10 -4.53
CA PRO A 42 -1.50 -14.95 -5.90
C PRO A 42 -0.67 -15.86 -6.81
N SER A 43 -1.17 -16.10 -8.03
CA SER A 43 -0.33 -16.65 -9.10
C SER A 43 0.59 -15.55 -9.64
N THR A 44 1.79 -15.90 -10.10
CA THR A 44 2.72 -14.95 -10.74
C THR A 44 2.35 -14.64 -12.20
N ASP A 45 1.11 -14.90 -12.61
CA ASP A 45 0.63 -14.78 -13.98
C ASP A 45 -0.17 -13.48 -14.11
N SER A 46 0.15 -12.64 -15.10
CA SER A 46 -0.57 -11.37 -15.34
C SER A 46 -2.07 -11.57 -15.51
N GLY A 47 -2.50 -12.64 -16.18
CA GLY A 47 -3.90 -13.00 -16.36
C GLY A 47 -4.61 -13.36 -15.05
N TRP A 48 -3.87 -13.71 -13.99
CA TRP A 48 -4.45 -13.82 -12.65
C TRP A 48 -4.78 -12.44 -12.07
N PHE A 49 -3.87 -11.48 -12.20
CA PHE A 49 -4.09 -10.10 -11.77
C PHE A 49 -5.17 -9.40 -12.60
N ASP A 50 -5.27 -9.68 -13.90
CA ASP A 50 -6.33 -9.14 -14.75
C ASP A 50 -7.72 -9.61 -14.31
N ARG A 51 -7.85 -10.87 -13.87
CA ARG A 51 -9.13 -11.38 -13.36
C ARG A 51 -9.61 -10.63 -12.11
N LEU A 52 -8.70 -10.10 -11.29
CA LEU A 52 -9.07 -9.34 -10.09
C LEU A 52 -9.94 -8.13 -10.43
N LYS A 53 -9.68 -7.47 -11.58
CA LYS A 53 -10.42 -6.29 -12.05
C LYS A 53 -11.92 -6.56 -12.24
N THR A 54 -12.29 -7.84 -12.42
CA THR A 54 -13.67 -8.30 -12.67
C THR A 54 -14.34 -8.91 -11.43
N LEU A 55 -13.60 -9.11 -10.33
CA LEU A 55 -14.15 -9.75 -9.14
C LEU A 55 -15.03 -8.78 -8.34
N PRO A 56 -16.08 -9.27 -7.66
CA PRO A 56 -16.87 -8.46 -6.74
C PRO A 56 -16.02 -7.90 -5.58
N PRO A 57 -16.36 -6.71 -5.04
CA PRO A 57 -15.63 -6.10 -3.93
C PRO A 57 -15.51 -7.01 -2.69
N GLU A 58 -16.58 -7.74 -2.38
CA GLU A 58 -16.59 -8.70 -1.26
C GLU A 58 -15.57 -9.83 -1.46
N THR A 59 -15.43 -10.33 -2.69
CA THR A 59 -14.45 -11.37 -3.01
C THR A 59 -13.02 -10.82 -2.93
N LEU A 60 -12.80 -9.60 -3.40
CA LEU A 60 -11.52 -8.91 -3.31
C LEU A 60 -11.09 -8.71 -1.86
N LYS A 61 -12.02 -8.31 -0.99
CA LYS A 61 -11.77 -8.19 0.45
C LYS A 61 -11.42 -9.54 1.08
N GLN A 62 -12.13 -10.61 0.74
CA GLN A 62 -11.88 -11.95 1.28
C GLN A 62 -10.50 -12.51 0.92
N ILE A 63 -9.97 -12.18 -0.27
CA ILE A 63 -8.62 -12.59 -0.68
C ILE A 63 -7.52 -11.67 -0.16
N GLY A 64 -7.89 -10.60 0.55
CA GLY A 64 -6.99 -9.70 1.27
C GLY A 64 -6.78 -8.33 0.63
N CYS A 65 -7.38 -8.01 -0.51
CA CYS A 65 -7.23 -6.68 -1.11
C CYS A 65 -7.84 -5.60 -0.22
N GLY A 66 -7.10 -4.50 -0.04
CA GLY A 66 -7.60 -3.31 0.65
C GLY A 66 -8.48 -2.47 -0.29
N ILE A 67 -9.43 -1.72 0.26
CA ILE A 67 -10.18 -0.71 -0.48
C ILE A 67 -9.57 0.65 -0.15
N TRP A 68 -9.06 1.35 -1.15
CA TRP A 68 -8.58 2.73 -1.00
C TRP A 68 -9.74 3.71 -1.20
N GLU A 69 -10.44 3.56 -2.31
CA GLU A 69 -11.66 4.28 -2.68
C GLU A 69 -12.55 3.36 -3.53
N GLU A 70 -13.78 3.78 -3.81
CA GLU A 70 -14.69 2.99 -4.65
C GLU A 70 -14.06 2.70 -6.02
N GLY A 71 -13.96 1.41 -6.36
CA GLY A 71 -13.33 0.98 -7.61
C GLY A 71 -11.80 0.97 -7.60
N HIS A 72 -11.14 1.28 -6.48
CA HIS A 72 -9.69 1.23 -6.35
C HIS A 72 -9.27 0.32 -5.19
N TYR A 73 -8.58 -0.76 -5.53
CA TYR A 73 -8.18 -1.81 -4.60
C TYR A 73 -6.66 -1.90 -4.51
N LEU A 74 -6.15 -2.00 -3.28
CA LEU A 74 -4.73 -2.12 -2.97
C LEU A 74 -4.35 -3.59 -2.82
N TYR A 75 -3.16 -3.95 -3.31
CA TYR A 75 -2.64 -5.29 -3.12
C TYR A 75 -2.19 -5.52 -1.68
N PRO A 76 -2.36 -6.74 -1.14
CA PRO A 76 -1.68 -7.17 0.06
C PRO A 76 -0.16 -7.03 -0.06
N ALA A 77 0.49 -6.63 1.03
CA ALA A 77 1.94 -6.53 1.13
C ALA A 77 2.69 -7.81 0.73
N GLU A 78 2.10 -8.97 1.00
CA GLU A 78 2.64 -10.31 0.70
C GLU A 78 2.70 -10.60 -0.79
N TRP A 79 1.92 -9.88 -1.60
CA TRP A 79 1.85 -10.11 -3.03
C TRP A 79 3.01 -9.46 -3.79
N TYR A 80 3.78 -8.56 -3.15
CA TYR A 80 4.87 -7.82 -3.79
C TYR A 80 5.81 -8.71 -4.61
N ASP A 81 6.18 -9.87 -4.08
CA ASP A 81 7.12 -10.79 -4.74
C ASP A 81 6.52 -11.55 -5.93
N PHE A 82 5.19 -11.53 -6.07
CA PHE A 82 4.43 -12.28 -7.07
C PHE A 82 3.91 -11.41 -8.21
N ILE A 83 3.93 -10.08 -8.06
CA ILE A 83 3.49 -9.16 -9.12
C ILE A 83 4.46 -9.30 -10.31
N PRO A 84 3.97 -9.59 -11.53
CA PRO A 84 4.84 -9.75 -12.69
C PRO A 84 5.59 -8.46 -13.00
N ALA A 85 6.87 -8.58 -13.33
CA ALA A 85 7.65 -7.44 -13.80
C ALA A 85 7.02 -6.88 -15.09
N GLY A 86 6.84 -5.56 -15.14
CA GLY A 86 6.18 -4.89 -16.26
C GLY A 86 4.65 -4.96 -16.24
N TYR A 87 4.04 -5.47 -15.17
CA TYR A 87 2.58 -5.41 -15.01
C TYR A 87 2.13 -3.99 -14.64
N GLU A 88 1.02 -3.52 -15.23
CA GLU A 88 0.45 -2.20 -14.92
C GLU A 88 -0.20 -2.20 -13.53
N ILE A 89 0.27 -1.30 -12.68
CA ILE A 89 -0.28 -1.05 -11.34
C ILE A 89 -0.80 0.38 -11.25
N VAL A 90 -1.77 0.59 -10.37
CA VAL A 90 -2.34 1.90 -10.08
C VAL A 90 -1.95 2.29 -8.66
N ASP A 91 -1.28 3.41 -8.48
CA ASP A 91 -0.89 3.91 -7.16
C ASP A 91 -2.06 4.62 -6.44
N ILE A 92 -1.91 4.91 -5.15
CA ILE A 92 -2.90 5.65 -4.34
C ILE A 92 -3.24 7.06 -4.86
N ASN A 93 -2.42 7.63 -5.75
CA ASN A 93 -2.65 8.92 -6.42
C ASN A 93 -3.37 8.77 -7.77
N ASN A 94 -3.78 7.55 -8.14
CA ASN A 94 -4.38 7.19 -9.43
C ASN A 94 -3.43 7.28 -10.63
N GLU A 95 -2.12 7.26 -10.40
CA GLU A 95 -1.11 7.16 -11.44
C GLU A 95 -0.91 5.70 -11.86
N VAL A 96 -0.74 5.48 -13.17
CA VAL A 96 -0.47 4.15 -13.74
C VAL A 96 1.03 4.03 -13.99
N GLU A 97 1.64 2.99 -13.45
CA GLU A 97 3.05 2.67 -13.69
C GLU A 97 3.29 1.18 -13.95
N LEU A 98 4.45 0.86 -14.50
CA LEU A 98 4.86 -0.52 -14.71
C LEU A 98 5.61 -1.01 -13.48
N PHE A 99 5.14 -2.11 -12.89
CA PHE A 99 5.76 -2.71 -11.72
C PHE A 99 7.20 -3.13 -11.99
N ARG A 100 8.12 -2.67 -11.15
CA ARG A 100 9.54 -3.02 -11.20
C ARG A 100 10.00 -3.47 -9.82
N LYS A 101 10.16 -4.79 -9.66
CA LYS A 101 10.60 -5.38 -8.40
C LYS A 101 11.92 -4.75 -7.92
N GLY A 102 11.94 -4.31 -6.66
CA GLY A 102 13.09 -3.63 -6.04
C GLY A 102 13.24 -2.16 -6.41
N HIS A 103 12.35 -1.60 -7.23
CA HIS A 103 12.33 -0.17 -7.60
C HIS A 103 10.98 0.48 -7.29
N THR A 104 9.87 -0.19 -7.62
CA THR A 104 8.54 0.18 -7.14
C THR A 104 8.52 0.06 -5.62
N ASP A 105 7.96 1.09 -4.98
CA ASP A 105 7.91 1.22 -3.53
C ASP A 105 7.38 -0.07 -2.88
N ASN A 106 7.92 -0.42 -1.72
CA ASN A 106 7.48 -1.55 -0.93
C ASN A 106 7.14 -1.14 0.49
N ASP A 107 6.91 0.16 0.74
CA ASP A 107 6.33 0.66 1.98
C ASP A 107 5.01 -0.07 2.25
N ARG A 108 4.84 -0.60 3.45
CA ARG A 108 3.67 -1.39 3.83
C ARG A 108 2.92 -0.65 4.90
N ARG A 109 1.67 -0.27 4.60
CA ARG A 109 0.79 0.37 5.57
C ARG A 109 -0.44 -0.48 5.76
N PHE A 110 -0.69 -0.89 7.00
CA PHE A 110 -1.82 -1.75 7.36
C PHE A 110 -1.82 -3.08 6.57
N GLY A 111 -0.63 -3.62 6.30
CA GLY A 111 -0.47 -4.84 5.50
C GLY A 111 -0.80 -4.71 4.01
N MET A 112 -0.87 -3.48 3.46
CA MET A 112 -1.14 -3.20 2.05
C MET A 112 0.03 -2.48 1.38
N LEU A 113 0.19 -2.71 0.08
CA LEU A 113 1.03 -1.93 -0.82
C LEU A 113 0.32 -0.62 -1.20
N PRO A 114 1.04 0.48 -1.45
CA PRO A 114 0.46 1.76 -1.86
C PRO A 114 0.02 1.77 -3.33
N PHE A 115 -0.28 0.60 -3.89
CA PHE A 115 -0.76 0.41 -5.25
C PHE A 115 -1.57 -0.89 -5.38
N GLY A 116 -2.37 -0.94 -6.43
CA GLY A 116 -3.06 -2.13 -6.85
C GLY A 116 -3.66 -1.98 -8.24
N PHE A 117 -4.99 -1.92 -8.32
CA PHE A 117 -5.71 -1.85 -9.60
C PHE A 117 -7.04 -1.12 -9.46
N LYS A 118 -7.53 -0.65 -10.62
CA LYS A 118 -8.93 -0.20 -10.77
C LYS A 118 -9.81 -1.39 -11.13
N GLY A 119 -10.82 -1.64 -10.31
CA GLY A 119 -11.86 -2.63 -10.60
C GLY A 119 -13.01 -1.99 -11.39
N GLU A 120 -13.85 -2.82 -11.99
CA GLU A 120 -15.08 -2.33 -12.62
C GLU A 120 -16.03 -1.78 -11.55
N ALA A 121 -16.27 -0.46 -11.57
CA ALA A 121 -17.34 0.13 -10.79
C ALA A 121 -18.66 -0.45 -11.31
N LYS A 122 -19.39 -1.18 -10.45
CA LYS A 122 -20.76 -1.56 -10.79
C LYS A 122 -21.63 -0.31 -10.65
N SER A 123 -21.92 0.32 -11.79
CA SER A 123 -22.98 1.32 -11.94
C SER A 123 -24.35 0.75 -11.63
#